data_AF-A0A928TVD4-F1
#
_entry.id   AF-A0A928TVD4-F1
#
_cell.length_a   1.000
_cell.length_b   1.000
_cell.length_c   1.000
_cell.angle_alpha   90.00
_cell.angle_beta   90.00
_cell.angle_gamma   90.00
#
_symmetry.space_group_name_H-M   'P 1'
#
loop_
_entity.id
_entity.type
_entity.pdbx_description
1 polymer ?
#
loop_
_entity_poly.entity_id
_entity_poly.type
_entity_poly.pdbx_seq_one_letter_code
_entity_poly.pdbx_strand_id
1 'polypeptide(L)'
;MPGNAEKPPVRFLELALEGSFRHHVQTPAGMLEHFPPDGLMADILKERPQMRANVLTSALNMEGDFLTKLGPYTAGDLLQTAYEAGEADAGKIVEANTYRAWAEVIPQAALWNFISGREWWRNPDDGERQYLQFLLEAILAHDFLPTKDYLDQLSPKELAPALSKNKLEELFADAAITGHRNEPFHADRVFKIVGVPDFFDGLPPEYLFERIVRRTVDRLGILRSQTILEGSPETAAAMEQDVQAIGRAPGGEDAERILATEQALEPSGTAPVELQAMTDENAPETTAATPASKEEEEAAEAEAGVHHGNKKRRGKTTTLKPEAAVPEPPMQATEERPIEHGWSAPPNDTHEAVPSTKSYGPADPDNDSSAS
;
A
#
# COMPACT_ATOMS: atom_id res chain seq x y z
N MET A 1 -0.03 -19.17 -29.21
CA MET A 1 -0.35 -19.29 -27.78
C MET A 1 -1.15 -18.05 -27.40
N PRO A 2 -2.47 -18.12 -27.19
CA PRO A 2 -3.15 -17.03 -26.51
C PRO A 2 -2.54 -16.96 -25.11
N GLY A 3 -1.67 -15.98 -24.88
CA GLY A 3 -1.16 -15.71 -23.54
C GLY A 3 -2.37 -15.49 -22.64
N ASN A 4 -2.39 -16.16 -21.49
CA ASN A 4 -3.42 -15.94 -20.47
C ASN A 4 -3.58 -14.43 -20.28
N ALA A 5 -4.66 -13.86 -20.84
CA ALA A 5 -4.98 -12.47 -20.60
C ALA A 5 -5.19 -12.35 -19.10
N GLU A 6 -4.22 -11.74 -18.41
CA GLU A 6 -4.25 -11.60 -16.97
C GLU A 6 -5.56 -10.92 -16.58
N LYS A 7 -6.23 -11.44 -15.56
CA LYS A 7 -7.49 -10.87 -15.09
C LYS A 7 -7.19 -9.46 -14.58
N PRO A 8 -7.71 -8.39 -15.22
CA PRO A 8 -7.37 -7.01 -14.86
C PRO A 8 -7.56 -6.68 -13.36
N PRO A 9 -8.62 -7.17 -12.67
CA PRO A 9 -8.79 -6.91 -11.24
C PRO A 9 -7.69 -7.50 -10.36
N VAL A 10 -7.22 -8.72 -10.68
CA VAL A 10 -6.15 -9.40 -9.93
C VAL A 10 -4.85 -8.63 -10.09
N ARG A 11 -4.52 -8.22 -11.32
CA ARG A 11 -3.29 -7.46 -11.59
C ARG A 11 -3.29 -6.11 -10.88
N PHE A 12 -4.42 -5.41 -10.85
CA PHE A 12 -4.54 -4.17 -10.09
C PHE A 12 -4.36 -4.39 -8.58
N LEU A 13 -5.01 -5.40 -8.01
CA LEU A 13 -4.90 -5.71 -6.57
C LEU A 13 -3.50 -6.18 -6.17
N GLU A 14 -2.82 -6.94 -7.02
CA GLU A 14 -1.41 -7.31 -6.84
C GLU A 14 -0.53 -6.05 -6.68
N LEU A 15 -0.64 -5.13 -7.64
CA LEU A 15 0.15 -3.89 -7.62
C LEU A 15 -0.22 -3.02 -6.43
N ALA A 16 -1.51 -2.87 -6.13
CA ALA A 16 -1.97 -2.11 -4.98
C ALA A 16 -1.43 -2.69 -3.66
N LEU A 17 -1.49 -4.02 -3.50
CA LEU A 17 -0.94 -4.69 -2.32
C LEU A 17 0.58 -4.50 -2.20
N GLU A 18 1.32 -4.75 -3.28
CA GLU A 18 2.78 -4.54 -3.35
C GLU A 18 3.17 -3.10 -2.99
N GLY A 19 2.49 -2.12 -3.61
CA GLY A 19 2.71 -0.70 -3.33
C GLY A 19 2.41 -0.35 -1.88
N SER A 20 1.34 -0.89 -1.31
CA SER A 20 0.94 -0.59 0.07
C SER A 20 2.00 -1.02 1.09
N PHE A 21 2.66 -2.16 0.88
CA PHE A 21 3.76 -2.60 1.73
C PHE A 21 5.06 -1.84 1.44
N ARG A 22 5.38 -1.60 0.15
CA ARG A 22 6.58 -0.86 -0.26
C ARG A 22 6.63 0.54 0.34
N HIS A 23 5.48 1.20 0.43
CA HIS A 23 5.35 2.57 0.94
C HIS A 23 4.85 2.64 2.39
N HIS A 24 4.85 1.50 3.11
CA HIS A 24 4.49 1.39 4.52
C HIS A 24 3.08 1.88 4.89
N VAL A 25 2.16 1.95 3.93
CA VAL A 25 0.74 2.27 4.16
C VAL A 25 0.04 1.13 4.88
N GLN A 26 0.41 -0.09 4.52
CA GLN A 26 -0.01 -1.30 5.22
C GLN A 26 1.21 -2.02 5.79
N THR A 27 0.99 -2.75 6.88
CA THR A 27 2.02 -3.55 7.54
C THR A 27 1.65 -5.04 7.50
N PRO A 28 2.64 -5.95 7.47
CA PRO A 28 2.35 -7.39 7.54
C PRO A 28 1.54 -7.76 8.78
N ALA A 29 1.81 -7.12 9.93
CA ALA A 29 1.02 -7.29 11.14
C ALA A 29 -0.44 -6.86 10.94
N GLY A 30 -0.68 -5.71 10.29
CA GLY A 30 -2.04 -5.26 9.95
C GLY A 30 -2.76 -6.22 8.99
N MET A 31 -2.03 -6.91 8.12
CA MET A 31 -2.61 -7.95 7.27
C MET A 31 -3.09 -9.15 8.10
N LEU A 32 -2.33 -9.58 9.11
CA LEU A 32 -2.75 -10.65 10.02
C LEU A 32 -3.82 -10.23 11.02
N GLU A 33 -3.90 -8.94 11.39
CA GLU A 33 -5.05 -8.43 12.14
C GLU A 33 -6.34 -8.49 11.31
N HIS A 34 -6.24 -8.27 9.99
CA HIS A 34 -7.40 -8.30 9.08
C HIS A 34 -7.74 -9.72 8.59
N PHE A 35 -6.72 -10.56 8.41
CA PHE A 35 -6.82 -11.95 7.97
C PHE A 35 -6.05 -12.83 8.99
N PRO A 36 -6.69 -13.16 10.13
CA PRO A 36 -6.02 -13.87 11.21
C PRO A 36 -5.51 -15.24 10.74
N PRO A 37 -4.39 -15.74 11.30
CA PRO A 37 -3.77 -17.00 10.90
C PRO A 37 -4.72 -18.19 10.74
N ASP A 38 -5.69 -18.32 11.64
CA ASP A 38 -6.73 -19.35 11.61
C ASP A 38 -7.62 -19.22 10.36
N GLY A 39 -8.22 -18.04 10.12
CA GLY A 39 -9.07 -17.76 8.95
C GLY A 39 -8.28 -17.75 7.64
N LEU A 40 -7.02 -17.33 7.67
CA LEU A 40 -6.12 -17.37 6.52
C LEU A 40 -5.94 -18.81 6.03
N MET A 41 -5.71 -19.75 6.95
CA MET A 41 -5.52 -21.17 6.60
C MET A 41 -6.83 -21.90 6.32
N ALA A 42 -7.84 -21.68 7.18
CA ALA A 42 -9.11 -22.39 7.16
C ALA A 42 -10.04 -21.95 6.01
N ASP A 43 -10.12 -20.65 5.74
CA ASP A 43 -11.10 -20.09 4.81
C ASP A 43 -10.46 -19.65 3.50
N ILE A 44 -9.34 -18.91 3.57
CA ILE A 44 -8.71 -18.32 2.38
C ILE A 44 -7.90 -19.38 1.63
N LEU A 45 -7.03 -20.10 2.32
CA LEU A 45 -6.12 -21.08 1.70
C LEU A 45 -6.67 -22.51 1.70
N LYS A 46 -7.96 -22.72 1.99
CA LYS A 46 -8.59 -24.05 2.13
C LYS A 46 -8.28 -25.02 0.98
N GLU A 47 -8.42 -24.55 -0.26
CA GLU A 47 -8.22 -25.36 -1.47
C GLU A 47 -6.79 -25.24 -2.05
N ARG A 48 -5.86 -24.64 -1.28
CA ARG A 48 -4.50 -24.30 -1.74
C ARG A 48 -3.43 -24.91 -0.81
N PRO A 49 -3.31 -26.25 -0.75
CA PRO A 49 -2.39 -26.92 0.18
C PRO A 49 -0.93 -26.50 0.01
N GLN A 50 -0.49 -26.25 -1.23
CA GLN A 50 0.88 -25.78 -1.48
C GLN A 50 1.14 -24.38 -0.88
N MET A 51 0.18 -23.46 -0.97
CA MET A 51 0.35 -22.13 -0.40
C MET A 51 0.34 -22.16 1.13
N ARG A 52 -0.51 -23.01 1.74
CA ARG A 52 -0.47 -23.25 3.20
C ARG A 52 0.89 -23.78 3.63
N ALA A 53 1.40 -24.79 2.93
CA ALA A 53 2.72 -25.36 3.22
C ALA A 53 3.82 -24.31 3.11
N ASN A 54 3.81 -23.46 2.07
CA ASN A 54 4.77 -22.36 1.95
C ASN A 54 4.73 -21.40 3.15
N VAL A 55 3.52 -21.04 3.62
CA VAL A 55 3.36 -20.19 4.81
C VAL A 55 3.94 -20.87 6.04
N LEU A 56 3.59 -22.13 6.29
CA LEU A 56 4.10 -22.87 7.45
C LEU A 56 5.63 -23.05 7.39
N THR A 57 6.19 -23.33 6.21
CA THR A 57 7.64 -23.43 6.03
C THR A 57 8.33 -22.10 6.29
N SER A 58 7.81 -20.99 5.75
CA SER A 58 8.38 -19.66 5.97
C SER A 58 8.28 -19.21 7.43
N ALA A 59 7.13 -19.45 8.07
CA ALA A 59 6.86 -19.03 9.43
C ALA A 59 7.61 -19.85 10.49
N LEU A 60 7.62 -21.18 10.34
CA LEU A 60 8.10 -22.12 11.37
C LEU A 60 9.46 -22.73 11.05
N ASN A 61 10.01 -22.44 9.86
CA ASN A 61 11.23 -23.09 9.34
C ASN A 61 11.12 -24.63 9.33
N MET A 62 9.91 -25.15 9.15
CA MET A 62 9.63 -26.58 9.02
C MET A 62 9.68 -26.96 7.54
N GLU A 63 10.51 -27.94 7.19
CA GLU A 63 10.58 -28.50 5.85
C GLU A 63 9.90 -29.87 5.81
N GLY A 64 9.24 -30.19 4.69
CA GLY A 64 8.79 -31.55 4.40
C GLY A 64 7.41 -31.65 3.76
N ASP A 65 7.21 -32.74 3.03
CA ASP A 65 5.97 -33.02 2.29
C ASP A 65 4.74 -33.14 3.20
N PHE A 66 4.92 -33.38 4.50
CA PHE A 66 3.81 -33.49 5.46
C PHE A 66 3.05 -32.18 5.63
N LEU A 67 3.68 -31.01 5.44
CA LEU A 67 3.00 -29.72 5.56
C LEU A 67 1.91 -29.54 4.50
N THR A 68 2.11 -30.12 3.30
CA THR A 68 1.08 -30.11 2.25
C THR A 68 -0.09 -31.04 2.56
N LYS A 69 0.10 -32.01 3.45
CA LYS A 69 -0.91 -32.97 3.90
C LYS A 69 -1.67 -32.49 5.13
N LEU A 70 -1.22 -31.41 5.79
CA LEU A 70 -1.93 -30.82 6.91
C LEU A 70 -3.28 -30.26 6.45
N GLY A 71 -4.32 -30.63 7.21
CA GLY A 71 -5.65 -30.06 7.09
C GLY A 71 -5.63 -28.54 7.30
N PRO A 72 -6.55 -27.79 6.66
CA PRO A 72 -6.56 -26.33 6.73
C PRO A 72 -6.79 -25.82 8.15
N TYR A 73 -7.60 -26.50 8.97
CA TYR A 73 -7.82 -26.13 10.37
C TYR A 73 -6.58 -26.39 11.24
N THR A 74 -5.99 -27.58 11.15
CA THR A 74 -4.76 -27.90 11.90
C THR A 74 -3.60 -26.98 11.52
N ALA A 75 -3.48 -26.62 10.25
CA ALA A 75 -2.52 -25.62 9.79
C ALA A 75 -2.79 -24.23 10.39
N GLY A 76 -4.07 -23.84 10.50
CA GLY A 76 -4.49 -22.60 11.15
C GLY A 76 -4.14 -22.55 12.62
N ASP A 77 -4.52 -23.58 13.38
CA ASP A 77 -4.23 -23.69 14.82
C ASP A 77 -2.72 -23.65 15.09
N LEU A 78 -1.94 -24.38 14.28
CA LEU A 78 -0.48 -24.40 14.39
C LEU A 78 0.12 -23.01 14.12
N LEU A 79 -0.32 -22.33 13.05
CA LEU A 79 0.18 -21.01 12.71
C LEU A 79 -0.23 -19.97 13.76
N GLN A 80 -1.47 -20.02 14.25
CA GLN A 80 -1.97 -19.13 15.29
C GLN A 80 -1.17 -19.28 16.59
N THR A 81 -0.96 -20.53 17.04
CA THR A 81 -0.17 -20.83 18.25
C THR A 81 1.25 -20.30 18.13
N ALA A 82 1.90 -20.54 16.98
CA ALA A 82 3.26 -20.05 16.75
C ALA A 82 3.33 -18.52 16.66
N TYR A 83 2.32 -17.87 16.10
CA TYR A 83 2.24 -16.40 16.04
C TYR A 83 2.05 -15.80 17.44
N GLU A 84 1.16 -16.36 18.25
CA GLU A 84 0.93 -15.94 19.64
C GLU A 84 2.14 -16.19 20.54
N ALA A 85 2.87 -17.28 20.33
CA ALA A 85 4.12 -17.58 21.02
C ALA A 85 5.29 -16.69 20.59
N GLY A 86 5.15 -15.91 19.50
CA GLY A 86 6.21 -15.08 18.94
C GLY A 86 7.28 -15.88 18.18
N GLU A 87 6.99 -17.14 17.84
CA GLU A 87 7.87 -17.99 17.02
C GLU A 87 7.72 -17.66 15.52
N ALA A 88 6.50 -17.32 15.09
CA ALA A 88 6.20 -16.89 13.73
C ALA A 88 6.14 -15.36 13.62
N ASP A 89 6.77 -14.82 12.59
CA ASP A 89 6.77 -13.38 12.27
C ASP A 89 5.77 -13.05 11.15
N ALA A 90 5.05 -11.94 11.29
CA ALA A 90 4.04 -11.51 10.32
C ALA A 90 4.65 -11.24 8.93
N GLY A 91 5.86 -10.66 8.87
CA GLY A 91 6.57 -10.42 7.63
C GLY A 91 6.84 -11.72 6.88
N LYS A 92 7.39 -12.73 7.57
CA LYS A 92 7.64 -14.06 6.99
C LYS A 92 6.38 -14.75 6.47
N ILE A 93 5.26 -14.61 7.17
CA ILE A 93 3.97 -15.17 6.76
C ILE A 93 3.50 -14.55 5.44
N VAL A 94 3.57 -13.22 5.33
CA VAL A 94 3.15 -12.49 4.13
C VAL A 94 4.12 -12.75 2.96
N GLU A 95 5.43 -12.77 3.21
CA GLU A 95 6.46 -13.02 2.20
C GLU A 95 6.51 -14.47 1.69
N ALA A 96 5.85 -15.40 2.40
CA ALA A 96 5.82 -16.82 2.02
C ALA A 96 5.18 -17.07 0.64
N ASN A 97 4.35 -16.15 0.16
CA ASN A 97 3.74 -16.20 -1.16
C ASN A 97 3.90 -14.85 -1.87
N THR A 98 3.79 -14.87 -3.20
CA THR A 98 3.86 -13.64 -4.00
C THR A 98 2.61 -12.78 -3.80
N TYR A 99 2.72 -11.46 -3.95
CA TYR A 99 1.57 -10.54 -3.90
C TYR A 99 0.47 -10.92 -4.89
N ARG A 100 0.86 -11.45 -6.05
CA ARG A 100 -0.07 -12.02 -7.03
C ARG A 100 -0.86 -13.18 -6.47
N ALA A 101 -0.18 -14.13 -5.82
CA ALA A 101 -0.84 -15.29 -5.23
C ALA A 101 -1.82 -14.86 -4.13
N TRP A 102 -1.47 -13.86 -3.33
CA TRP A 102 -2.41 -13.27 -2.37
C TRP A 102 -3.63 -12.63 -3.06
N ALA A 103 -3.41 -11.82 -4.10
CA ALA A 103 -4.49 -11.20 -4.87
C ALA A 103 -5.40 -12.18 -5.63
N GLU A 104 -4.90 -13.38 -5.94
CA GLU A 104 -5.68 -14.45 -6.59
C GLU A 104 -6.57 -15.23 -5.60
N VAL A 105 -6.18 -15.33 -4.34
CA VAL A 105 -6.83 -16.21 -3.36
C VAL A 105 -7.69 -15.46 -2.35
N ILE A 106 -7.26 -14.27 -1.91
CA ILE A 106 -8.06 -13.43 -1.00
C ILE A 106 -9.23 -12.84 -1.79
N PRO A 107 -10.47 -12.87 -1.27
CA PRO A 107 -11.60 -12.21 -1.91
C PRO A 107 -11.33 -10.75 -2.21
N GLN A 108 -11.56 -10.34 -3.46
CA GLN A 108 -11.13 -9.04 -3.99
C GLN A 108 -11.63 -7.85 -3.17
N ALA A 109 -12.90 -7.90 -2.73
CA ALA A 109 -13.48 -6.85 -1.91
C ALA A 109 -12.83 -6.78 -0.52
N ALA A 110 -12.53 -7.92 0.10
CA ALA A 110 -11.85 -7.97 1.39
C ALA A 110 -10.41 -7.45 1.29
N LEU A 111 -9.68 -7.88 0.26
CA LEU A 111 -8.32 -7.39 0.02
C LEU A 111 -8.28 -5.88 -0.25
N TRP A 112 -9.24 -5.37 -1.03
CA TRP A 112 -9.34 -3.93 -1.27
C TRP A 112 -9.66 -3.17 0.03
N ASN A 113 -10.59 -3.67 0.84
CA ASN A 113 -10.93 -3.04 2.12
C ASN A 113 -9.74 -2.99 3.08
N PHE A 114 -8.90 -4.03 3.09
CA PHE A 114 -7.62 -4.01 3.81
C PHE A 114 -6.71 -2.89 3.28
N ILE A 115 -6.46 -2.87 1.97
CA ILE A 115 -5.58 -1.88 1.31
C ILE A 115 -6.06 -0.44 1.53
N SER A 116 -7.35 -0.19 1.36
CA SER A 116 -7.98 1.13 1.52
C SER A 116 -8.41 1.41 2.98
N GLY A 117 -7.96 0.61 3.94
CA GLY A 117 -8.31 0.82 5.35
C GLY A 117 -7.87 2.20 5.85
N ARG A 118 -8.49 2.68 6.93
CA ARG A 118 -8.12 3.92 7.67
C ARG A 118 -8.27 5.25 6.91
N GLU A 119 -8.82 5.26 5.69
CA GLU A 119 -9.04 6.48 4.89
C GLU A 119 -7.77 7.34 4.74
N TRP A 120 -6.60 6.68 4.62
CA TRP A 120 -5.28 7.31 4.59
C TRP A 120 -5.14 8.46 3.57
N TRP A 121 -5.90 8.41 2.47
CA TRP A 121 -5.88 9.44 1.42
C TRP A 121 -6.43 10.80 1.83
N ARG A 122 -7.14 10.91 2.96
CA ARG A 122 -7.69 12.21 3.42
C ARG A 122 -6.62 13.14 3.98
N ASN A 123 -5.66 12.61 4.73
CA ASN A 123 -4.56 13.38 5.31
C ASN A 123 -3.25 12.60 5.17
N PRO A 124 -2.77 12.39 3.93
CA PRO A 124 -1.71 11.43 3.70
C PRO A 124 -0.35 11.97 4.16
N ASP A 125 0.41 11.10 4.83
CA ASP A 125 1.83 11.29 5.07
C ASP A 125 2.66 11.13 3.78
N ASP A 126 3.98 11.30 3.87
CA ASP A 126 4.87 11.23 2.70
C ASP A 126 4.86 9.84 2.04
N GLY A 127 4.71 8.77 2.82
CA GLY A 127 4.63 7.40 2.30
C GLY A 127 3.30 7.13 1.59
N GLU A 128 2.20 7.53 2.21
CA GLU A 128 0.84 7.45 1.65
C GLU A 128 0.69 8.29 0.38
N ARG A 129 1.37 9.45 0.30
CA ARG A 129 1.46 10.24 -0.93
C ARG A 129 2.18 9.50 -2.05
N GLN A 130 3.35 8.92 -1.75
CA GLN A 130 4.09 8.11 -2.72
C GLN A 130 3.29 6.89 -3.16
N TYR A 131 2.55 6.26 -2.25
CA TYR A 131 1.67 5.14 -2.58
C TYR A 131 0.54 5.55 -3.53
N LEU A 132 -0.12 6.69 -3.28
CA LEU A 132 -1.14 7.19 -4.19
C LEU A 132 -0.58 7.52 -5.56
N GLN A 133 0.59 8.16 -5.63
CA GLN A 133 1.29 8.41 -6.89
C GLN A 133 1.57 7.08 -7.61
N PHE A 134 2.10 6.09 -6.91
CA PHE A 134 2.36 4.75 -7.45
C PHE A 134 1.07 4.10 -8.00
N LEU A 135 -0.06 4.21 -7.30
CA LEU A 135 -1.36 3.70 -7.79
C LEU A 135 -1.79 4.40 -9.08
N LEU A 136 -1.64 5.72 -9.18
CA LEU A 136 -1.99 6.48 -10.39
C LEU A 136 -1.09 6.10 -11.57
N GLU A 137 0.21 5.94 -11.34
CA GLU A 137 1.16 5.45 -12.34
C GLU A 137 0.79 4.05 -12.81
N ALA A 138 0.44 3.14 -11.89
CA ALA A 138 0.00 1.80 -12.22
C ALA A 138 -1.31 1.79 -13.04
N ILE A 139 -2.27 2.65 -12.71
CA ILE A 139 -3.53 2.82 -13.45
C ILE A 139 -3.27 3.21 -14.90
N LEU A 140 -2.37 4.16 -15.13
CA LEU A 140 -2.03 4.64 -16.47
C LEU A 140 -1.16 3.63 -17.23
N ALA A 141 -0.17 3.02 -16.58
CA ALA A 141 0.76 2.09 -17.22
C ALA A 141 0.08 0.78 -17.68
N HIS A 142 -0.94 0.32 -16.93
CA HIS A 142 -1.67 -0.91 -17.24
C HIS A 142 -3.03 -0.66 -17.91
N ASP A 143 -3.37 0.60 -18.24
CA ASP A 143 -4.64 1.00 -18.87
C ASP A 143 -5.87 0.44 -18.11
N PHE A 144 -5.81 0.44 -16.77
CA PHE A 144 -6.96 0.00 -15.94
C PHE A 144 -8.13 0.98 -16.07
N LEU A 145 -7.82 2.24 -16.34
CA LEU A 145 -8.77 3.29 -16.69
C LEU A 145 -8.29 3.95 -17.98
N PRO A 146 -9.09 3.94 -19.06
CA PRO A 146 -8.76 4.62 -20.29
C PRO A 146 -8.41 6.07 -20.03
N THR A 147 -7.37 6.53 -20.69
CA THR A 147 -6.83 7.88 -20.48
C THR A 147 -7.88 8.98 -20.70
N LYS A 148 -8.84 8.75 -21.61
CA LYS A 148 -9.99 9.63 -21.79
C LYS A 148 -10.85 9.71 -20.52
N ASP A 149 -11.24 8.56 -19.97
CA ASP A 149 -12.08 8.51 -18.77
C ASP A 149 -11.36 9.14 -17.57
N TYR A 150 -10.03 8.96 -17.48
CA TYR A 150 -9.20 9.62 -16.48
C TYR A 150 -9.27 11.16 -16.60
N LEU A 151 -9.06 11.71 -17.80
CA LEU A 151 -9.16 13.17 -18.02
C LEU A 151 -10.57 13.69 -17.82
N ASP A 152 -11.60 12.93 -18.19
CA ASP A 152 -12.99 13.31 -17.97
C ASP A 152 -13.33 13.41 -16.47
N GLN A 153 -12.62 12.69 -15.60
CA GLN A 153 -12.73 12.85 -14.14
C GLN A 153 -11.96 14.08 -13.61
N LEU A 154 -10.97 14.57 -14.34
CA LEU A 154 -10.24 15.78 -14.01
C LEU A 154 -10.93 16.98 -14.67
N SER A 155 -11.85 17.62 -13.94
CA SER A 155 -12.54 18.81 -14.46
C SER A 155 -11.52 19.84 -14.97
N PRO A 156 -11.70 20.43 -16.17
CA PRO A 156 -10.82 21.49 -16.66
C PRO A 156 -10.67 22.66 -15.67
N LYS A 157 -11.70 22.89 -14.84
CA LYS A 157 -11.70 23.92 -13.80
C LYS A 157 -10.73 23.62 -12.66
N GLU A 158 -10.49 22.35 -12.36
CA GLU A 158 -9.58 21.89 -11.32
C GLU A 158 -8.18 21.63 -11.89
N LEU A 159 -8.11 21.20 -13.16
CA LEU A 159 -6.86 20.96 -13.85
C LEU A 159 -6.09 22.26 -14.13
N ALA A 160 -6.79 23.31 -14.58
CA ALA A 160 -6.15 24.59 -14.92
C ALA A 160 -5.37 25.23 -13.76
N PRO A 161 -5.87 25.30 -12.51
CA PRO A 161 -5.09 25.83 -11.39
C PRO A 161 -4.04 24.84 -10.87
N ALA A 162 -4.23 23.53 -11.05
CA ALA A 162 -3.30 22.51 -10.59
C ALA A 162 -2.01 22.46 -11.40
N LEU A 163 -2.08 22.77 -12.69
CA LEU A 163 -0.92 22.72 -13.58
C LEU A 163 -0.11 24.01 -13.56
N SER A 164 1.21 23.87 -13.59
CA SER A 164 2.10 25.03 -13.76
C SER A 164 1.85 25.71 -15.10
N LYS A 165 2.03 27.04 -15.15
CA LYS A 165 1.82 27.83 -16.36
C LYS A 165 2.63 27.30 -17.55
N ASN A 166 3.86 26.88 -17.30
CA ASN A 166 4.75 26.31 -18.33
C ASN A 166 4.15 25.03 -18.93
N LYS A 167 3.59 24.14 -18.08
CA LYS A 167 2.97 22.89 -18.54
C LYS A 167 1.68 23.13 -19.31
N LEU A 168 0.88 24.11 -18.91
CA LEU A 168 -0.28 24.53 -19.69
C LEU A 168 0.14 25.08 -21.05
N GLU A 169 1.15 25.94 -21.11
CA GLU A 169 1.69 26.49 -22.36
C GLU A 169 2.22 25.39 -23.29
N GLU A 170 2.96 24.41 -22.75
CA GLU A 170 3.42 23.23 -23.48
C GLU A 170 2.24 22.42 -24.06
N LEU A 171 1.19 22.21 -23.26
CA LEU A 171 0.01 21.44 -23.67
C LEU A 171 -0.81 22.19 -24.74
N PHE A 172 -0.97 23.51 -24.62
CA PHE A 172 -1.60 24.34 -25.64
C PHE A 172 -0.77 24.37 -26.93
N ALA A 173 0.55 24.45 -26.84
CA ALA A 173 1.44 24.41 -27.99
C ALA A 173 1.33 23.07 -28.74
N ASP A 174 1.36 21.93 -28.03
CA ASP A 174 1.19 20.61 -28.65
C ASP A 174 -0.20 20.44 -29.27
N ALA A 175 -1.26 20.91 -28.58
CA ALA A 175 -2.61 20.89 -29.12
C ALA A 175 -2.74 21.74 -30.40
N ALA A 176 -2.13 22.93 -30.44
CA ALA A 176 -2.12 23.80 -31.62
C ALA A 176 -1.35 23.15 -32.79
N ILE A 177 -0.18 22.56 -32.52
CA ILE A 177 0.60 21.83 -33.54
C ILE A 177 -0.20 20.66 -34.11
N THR A 178 -0.88 19.90 -33.25
CA THR A 178 -1.69 18.74 -33.64
C THR A 178 -2.91 19.17 -34.47
N GLY A 179 -3.58 20.26 -34.05
CA GLY A 179 -4.67 20.87 -34.80
C GLY A 179 -4.25 21.38 -36.18
N HIS A 180 -3.07 22.01 -36.29
CA HIS A 180 -2.51 22.41 -37.58
C HIS A 180 -2.24 21.24 -38.54
N ARG A 181 -2.03 20.04 -38.00
CA ARG A 181 -1.86 18.81 -38.78
C ARG A 181 -3.18 18.09 -39.10
N ASN A 182 -4.32 18.64 -38.68
CA ASN A 182 -5.64 17.99 -38.73
C ASN A 182 -5.67 16.62 -38.02
N GLU A 183 -4.83 16.43 -37.01
CA GLU A 183 -4.83 15.23 -36.17
C GLU A 183 -5.75 15.46 -34.95
N PRO A 184 -6.47 14.42 -34.47
CA PRO A 184 -7.20 14.52 -33.21
C PRO A 184 -6.23 14.61 -32.03
N PHE A 185 -6.52 15.50 -31.08
CA PHE A 185 -5.76 15.60 -29.84
C PHE A 185 -6.13 14.44 -28.92
N HIS A 186 -5.18 13.51 -28.72
CA HIS A 186 -5.39 12.32 -27.89
C HIS A 186 -5.02 12.58 -26.43
N ALA A 187 -5.83 12.02 -25.51
CA ALA A 187 -5.65 12.11 -24.07
C ALA A 187 -4.25 11.64 -23.61
N ASP A 188 -3.68 10.62 -24.27
CA ASP A 188 -2.36 10.08 -23.95
C ASP A 188 -1.22 11.10 -24.07
N ARG A 189 -1.41 12.14 -24.90
CA ARG A 189 -0.42 13.21 -25.04
C ARG A 189 -0.36 14.09 -23.80
N VAL A 190 -1.48 14.27 -23.11
CA VAL A 190 -1.57 15.07 -21.88
C VAL A 190 -0.65 14.50 -20.80
N PHE A 191 -0.69 13.18 -20.60
CA PHE A 191 0.17 12.50 -19.62
C PHE A 191 1.64 12.47 -20.01
N LYS A 192 1.95 12.50 -21.31
CA LYS A 192 3.35 12.57 -21.77
C LYS A 192 3.99 13.94 -21.51
N ILE A 193 3.20 15.02 -21.53
CA ILE A 193 3.68 16.39 -21.33
C ILE A 193 3.74 16.74 -19.85
N VAL A 194 2.64 16.47 -19.14
CA VAL A 194 2.48 16.84 -17.73
C VAL A 194 3.16 15.82 -16.81
N GLY A 195 3.13 14.53 -17.13
CA GLY A 195 3.60 13.49 -16.21
C GLY A 195 2.66 13.32 -15.00
N VAL A 196 2.71 12.15 -14.36
CA VAL A 196 1.89 11.86 -13.17
C VAL A 196 2.27 12.72 -11.94
N PRO A 197 3.56 12.98 -11.66
CA PRO A 197 3.95 13.79 -10.49
C PRO A 197 3.35 15.20 -10.51
N ASP A 198 3.34 15.87 -11.66
CA ASP A 198 2.84 17.25 -11.78
C ASP A 198 1.31 17.32 -11.51
N PHE A 199 0.54 16.28 -11.86
CA PHE A 199 -0.88 16.20 -11.48
C PHE A 199 -1.07 15.99 -9.99
N PHE A 200 -0.17 15.22 -9.37
CA PHE A 200 -0.23 14.91 -7.95
C PHE A 200 0.06 16.14 -7.09
N ASP A 201 1.05 16.95 -7.47
CA ASP A 201 1.43 18.14 -6.72
C ASP A 201 0.37 19.24 -6.76
N GLY A 202 -0.40 19.31 -7.85
CA GLY A 202 -1.41 20.34 -8.08
C GLY A 202 -2.81 20.03 -7.52
N LEU A 203 -3.12 18.76 -7.26
CA LEU A 203 -4.46 18.32 -6.87
C LEU A 203 -4.50 17.71 -5.46
N PRO A 204 -5.57 17.94 -4.67
CA PRO A 204 -5.71 17.30 -3.37
C PRO A 204 -5.68 15.76 -3.48
N PRO A 205 -4.93 15.04 -2.62
CA PRO A 205 -4.87 13.58 -2.64
C PRO A 205 -6.23 12.90 -2.53
N GLU A 206 -7.11 13.41 -1.65
CA GLU A 206 -8.47 12.91 -1.50
C GLU A 206 -9.26 12.99 -2.81
N TYR A 207 -9.10 14.10 -3.55
CA TYR A 207 -9.75 14.28 -4.84
C TYR A 207 -9.29 13.22 -5.85
N LEU A 208 -7.98 12.99 -5.95
CA LEU A 208 -7.40 12.00 -6.85
C LEU A 208 -7.85 10.57 -6.51
N PHE A 209 -7.85 10.22 -5.23
CA PHE A 209 -8.28 8.90 -4.78
C PHE A 209 -9.77 8.64 -5.10
N GLU A 210 -10.65 9.56 -4.70
CA GLU A 210 -12.10 9.41 -4.87
C GLU A 210 -12.54 9.44 -6.34
N ARG A 211 -11.86 10.21 -7.18
CA ARG A 211 -12.25 10.37 -8.59
C ARG A 211 -11.62 9.35 -9.51
N ILE A 212 -10.39 8.94 -9.24
CA ILE A 212 -9.60 8.13 -10.18
C ILE A 212 -9.47 6.71 -9.66
N VAL A 213 -8.92 6.55 -8.45
CA VAL A 213 -8.65 5.22 -7.88
C VAL A 213 -9.97 4.50 -7.63
N ARG A 214 -10.91 5.13 -6.92
CA ARG A 214 -12.24 4.55 -6.64
C ARG A 214 -13.01 4.23 -7.91
N ARG A 215 -12.94 5.09 -8.93
CA ARG A 215 -13.58 4.84 -10.23
C ARG A 215 -12.98 3.64 -10.95
N THR A 216 -11.66 3.46 -10.83
CA THR A 216 -10.96 2.29 -11.39
C THR A 216 -11.41 1.02 -10.69
N VAL A 217 -11.47 1.03 -9.36
CA VAL A 217 -11.95 -0.09 -8.54
C VAL A 217 -13.39 -0.47 -8.89
N ASP A 218 -14.28 0.51 -9.04
CA ASP A 218 -15.67 0.32 -9.46
C ASP A 218 -15.78 -0.29 -10.86
N ARG A 219 -14.98 0.21 -11.81
CA ARG A 219 -14.94 -0.28 -13.19
C ARG A 219 -14.45 -1.72 -13.26
N LEU A 220 -13.43 -2.06 -12.48
CA LEU A 220 -12.89 -3.41 -12.37
C LEU A 220 -13.83 -4.37 -11.62
N GLY A 221 -14.89 -3.86 -10.98
CA GLY A 221 -15.87 -4.69 -10.27
C GLY A 221 -15.34 -5.32 -8.98
N ILE A 222 -14.24 -4.79 -8.43
CA ILE A 222 -13.58 -5.32 -7.23
C ILE A 222 -14.55 -5.34 -6.04
N LEU A 223 -15.27 -4.23 -5.82
CA LEU A 223 -16.24 -4.10 -4.72
C LEU A 223 -17.54 -4.89 -4.93
N ARG A 224 -17.84 -5.30 -6.18
CA ARG A 224 -19.04 -6.10 -6.49
C ARG A 224 -18.82 -7.59 -6.23
N SER A 225 -17.57 -8.00 -6.09
CA SER A 225 -17.16 -9.39 -5.87
C SER A 225 -17.22 -9.76 -4.39
N GLN A 226 -18.30 -9.43 -3.68
CA GLN A 226 -18.51 -9.88 -2.31
C GLN A 226 -18.81 -11.38 -2.31
N THR A 227 -17.76 -12.18 -2.35
CA THR A 227 -17.81 -13.56 -1.88
C THR A 227 -18.02 -13.50 -0.37
N ILE A 228 -19.18 -13.97 0.08
CA ILE A 228 -19.54 -14.03 1.50
C ILE A 228 -18.52 -14.97 2.19
N LEU A 229 -17.56 -14.39 2.90
CA LEU A 229 -16.72 -15.08 3.90
C LEU A 229 -17.45 -15.10 5.26
N GLU A 230 -18.77 -15.30 5.28
CA GLU A 230 -19.46 -15.58 6.54
C GLU A 230 -19.15 -17.03 6.91
N GLY A 231 -18.41 -17.18 8.01
CA GLY A 231 -18.03 -18.47 8.58
C GLY A 231 -19.24 -19.40 8.65
N SER A 232 -19.22 -20.42 7.81
CA SER A 232 -20.20 -21.50 7.87
C SER A 232 -20.01 -22.23 9.21
N PRO A 233 -21.07 -22.50 9.99
CA PRO A 233 -21.01 -23.25 11.25
C PRO A 233 -20.54 -24.72 11.08
N GLU A 234 -20.19 -25.12 9.86
CA GLU A 234 -19.65 -26.43 9.49
C GLU A 234 -18.18 -26.63 9.88
N THR A 235 -17.47 -25.57 10.28
CA THR A 235 -16.06 -25.59 10.72
C THR A 235 -15.84 -26.45 11.97
N ALA A 236 -16.78 -26.51 12.91
CA ALA A 236 -16.63 -27.29 14.14
C ALA A 236 -16.68 -28.82 13.91
N ALA A 237 -17.43 -29.29 12.91
CA ALA A 237 -17.52 -30.73 12.60
C ALA A 237 -16.33 -31.24 11.77
N ALA A 238 -15.68 -30.37 11.01
CA ALA A 238 -14.51 -30.71 10.19
C ALA A 238 -13.23 -30.88 11.03
N MET A 239 -13.08 -30.11 12.13
CA MET A 239 -11.97 -30.24 13.07
C MET A 239 -11.83 -31.66 13.65
N GLU A 240 -12.95 -32.36 13.88
CA GLU A 240 -12.93 -33.70 14.50
C GLU A 240 -12.52 -34.82 13.51
N GLN A 241 -12.66 -34.61 12.20
CA GLN A 241 -12.27 -35.58 11.18
C GLN A 241 -10.79 -35.51 10.78
N ASP A 242 -10.18 -34.31 10.74
CA ASP A 242 -8.78 -34.15 10.34
C ASP A 242 -7.80 -34.75 11.37
N VAL A 243 -8.13 -34.66 12.67
CA VAL A 243 -7.32 -35.27 13.74
C VAL A 243 -7.29 -36.81 13.65
N GLN A 244 -8.34 -37.44 13.12
CA GLN A 244 -8.38 -38.90 12.93
C GLN A 244 -7.63 -39.38 11.69
N ALA A 245 -7.43 -38.52 10.68
CA ALA A 245 -6.69 -38.86 9.46
C ALA A 245 -5.17 -38.90 9.68
N ILE A 246 -4.65 -38.05 10.57
CA ILE A 246 -3.22 -37.99 10.91
C ILE A 246 -2.78 -39.25 11.69
N GLY A 247 -3.67 -39.87 12.47
CA GLY A 247 -3.40 -41.11 13.21
C GLY A 247 -3.38 -42.41 12.39
N ARG A 248 -3.51 -42.35 11.06
CA ARG A 248 -3.66 -43.56 10.21
C ARG A 248 -2.71 -43.64 9.01
N ALA A 249 -1.64 -42.86 8.97
CA ALA A 249 -0.58 -43.03 7.97
C ALA A 249 0.31 -44.24 8.32
N PRO A 250 0.48 -45.23 7.42
CA PRO A 250 1.37 -46.37 7.67
C PRO A 250 2.81 -46.00 7.33
N GLY A 251 3.70 -46.02 8.34
CA GLY A 251 5.14 -46.18 8.16
C GLY A 251 5.98 -44.90 8.11
N GLY A 252 6.52 -44.52 9.26
CA GLY A 252 7.62 -43.56 9.40
C GLY A 252 8.06 -43.50 10.85
N GLU A 253 9.05 -44.33 11.23
CA GLU A 253 9.57 -44.49 12.60
C GLU A 253 10.14 -43.21 13.25
N ASP A 254 10.18 -42.09 12.52
CA ASP A 254 10.70 -40.81 13.00
C ASP A 254 9.62 -39.87 13.60
N ALA A 255 8.32 -40.08 13.30
CA ALA A 255 7.25 -39.22 13.82
C ALA A 255 6.83 -39.57 15.26
N GLU A 256 7.00 -40.83 15.70
CA GLU A 256 6.67 -41.26 17.06
C GLU A 256 7.63 -40.70 18.12
N ARG A 257 8.85 -40.29 17.75
CA ARG A 257 9.81 -39.72 18.72
C ARG A 257 9.46 -38.31 19.18
N ILE A 258 8.73 -37.54 18.38
CA ILE A 258 8.37 -36.16 18.74
C ILE A 258 7.13 -36.15 19.65
N LEU A 259 6.18 -37.07 19.47
CA LEU A 259 4.99 -37.19 20.32
C LEU A 259 5.22 -38.00 21.62
N ALA A 260 6.28 -38.82 21.70
CA ALA A 260 6.59 -39.59 22.92
C ALA A 260 7.27 -38.79 24.04
N THR A 261 7.62 -37.51 23.81
CA THR A 261 8.26 -36.66 24.84
C THR A 261 7.23 -35.85 25.66
N GLU A 262 5.98 -35.74 25.20
CA GLU A 262 4.95 -34.91 25.84
C GLU A 262 4.01 -35.68 26.78
N GLN A 263 4.09 -37.01 26.84
CA GLN A 263 3.29 -37.85 27.75
C GLN A 263 4.04 -38.36 29.00
N ALA A 264 5.23 -37.83 29.29
CA ALA A 264 6.04 -38.25 30.46
C ALA A 264 6.00 -37.29 31.67
N LEU A 265 5.17 -36.23 31.65
CA LEU A 265 5.00 -35.36 32.82
C LEU A 265 3.53 -35.16 33.18
N GLU A 266 3.03 -36.03 34.06
CA GLU A 266 1.93 -35.75 34.97
C GLU A 266 2.25 -36.41 36.34
N PRO A 267 1.68 -35.93 37.45
CA PRO A 267 2.45 -35.58 38.65
C PRO A 267 2.35 -36.61 39.78
N SER A 268 3.46 -36.87 40.48
CA SER A 268 3.45 -37.60 41.76
C SER A 268 3.35 -36.62 42.93
N GLY A 269 2.28 -36.75 43.70
CA GLY A 269 1.96 -35.89 44.82
C GLY A 269 2.85 -36.02 46.07
N THR A 270 2.80 -34.92 46.85
CA THR A 270 2.75 -34.81 48.32
C THR A 270 3.88 -35.42 49.17
N ALA A 271 4.68 -34.51 49.75
CA ALA A 271 5.09 -34.57 51.16
C ALA A 271 5.17 -33.13 51.74
N PRO A 272 4.81 -32.92 53.03
CA PRO A 272 4.72 -31.59 53.62
C PRO A 272 6.09 -31.14 54.14
N VAL A 273 6.48 -29.90 53.82
CA VAL A 273 7.63 -29.24 54.44
C VAL A 273 7.11 -28.19 55.43
N GLU A 274 7.50 -28.43 56.67
CA GLU A 274 7.29 -27.63 57.86
C GLU A 274 8.07 -26.31 57.75
N LEU A 275 7.36 -25.19 57.62
CA LEU A 275 7.95 -23.84 57.64
C LEU A 275 7.92 -23.31 59.08
N GLN A 276 9.08 -23.33 59.73
CA GLN A 276 9.31 -22.58 60.95
C GLN A 276 9.53 -21.09 60.61
N ALA A 277 8.82 -20.28 61.37
CA ALA A 277 8.93 -18.84 61.41
C ALA A 277 10.30 -18.39 61.95
N MET A 278 10.92 -17.41 61.30
CA MET A 278 11.72 -16.40 61.98
C MET A 278 11.40 -15.03 61.40
N THR A 279 11.05 -14.16 62.32
CA THR A 279 10.81 -12.72 62.23
C THR A 279 12.10 -11.95 61.99
N ASP A 280 11.96 -10.79 61.33
CA ASP A 280 12.50 -9.45 61.72
C ASP A 280 12.56 -8.59 60.45
N GLU A 281 11.71 -7.56 60.32
CA GLU A 281 11.86 -6.23 60.92
C GLU A 281 12.99 -5.42 60.24
N ASN A 282 12.67 -4.73 59.14
CA ASN A 282 12.94 -3.29 58.97
C ASN A 282 12.52 -2.75 57.60
N ALA A 283 11.83 -1.62 57.65
CA ALA A 283 11.63 -0.67 56.56
C ALA A 283 12.33 0.66 56.96
N PRO A 284 12.24 1.75 56.19
CA PRO A 284 12.99 2.03 54.97
C PRO A 284 13.77 3.35 55.07
N GLU A 285 14.82 3.56 54.26
CA GLU A 285 15.28 4.93 53.96
C GLU A 285 15.68 5.08 52.48
N THR A 286 14.89 5.88 51.79
CA THR A 286 15.19 6.59 50.54
C THR A 286 16.29 7.62 50.76
N THR A 287 17.28 7.70 49.88
CA THR A 287 17.90 8.99 49.46
C THR A 287 18.52 8.87 48.07
N ALA A 288 18.31 9.93 47.29
CA ALA A 288 18.86 10.16 45.96
C ALA A 288 20.34 10.57 46.01
N ALA A 289 21.08 10.35 44.91
CA ALA A 289 21.93 11.37 44.27
C ALA A 289 22.78 10.77 43.13
N THR A 290 22.65 11.37 41.95
CA THR A 290 23.68 11.43 40.89
C THR A 290 24.90 12.22 41.40
N PRO A 291 26.12 11.89 40.97
CA PRO A 291 26.87 12.91 40.24
C PRO A 291 27.71 12.39 39.06
N ALA A 292 28.00 13.34 38.17
CA ALA A 292 28.86 13.25 37.01
C ALA A 292 30.36 13.24 37.34
N SER A 293 31.17 12.68 36.45
CA SER A 293 32.64 12.85 36.31
C SER A 293 32.95 12.44 34.85
N LYS A 294 33.35 13.27 33.88
CA LYS A 294 34.51 14.17 33.67
C LYS A 294 35.85 13.43 33.43
N GLU A 295 36.36 13.57 32.19
CA GLU A 295 37.78 13.59 31.71
C GLU A 295 38.63 12.32 31.98
N GLU A 296 39.59 11.83 31.19
CA GLU A 296 40.59 12.35 30.22
C GLU A 296 41.20 11.09 29.49
N GLU A 297 41.53 11.11 28.19
CA GLU A 297 42.93 11.14 27.62
C GLU A 297 43.71 9.80 27.76
N GLU A 298 44.53 9.24 26.87
CA GLU A 298 44.89 9.27 25.44
C GLU A 298 45.89 8.09 25.25
N ALA A 299 46.10 7.66 23.99
CA ALA A 299 47.34 7.07 23.42
C ALA A 299 47.71 5.58 23.60
N ALA A 300 47.80 4.89 22.45
CA ALA A 300 48.98 4.19 21.86
C ALA A 300 48.50 2.99 21.00
N GLU A 301 48.57 3.04 19.65
CA GLU A 301 49.65 2.51 18.77
C GLU A 301 49.89 0.97 18.91
N ALA A 302 50.08 0.13 17.88
CA ALA A 302 50.35 0.28 16.46
C ALA A 302 50.24 -1.09 15.74
N GLU A 303 50.40 -1.06 14.40
CA GLU A 303 50.84 -2.13 13.47
C GLU A 303 49.77 -3.12 12.93
N ALA A 304 49.67 -3.45 11.63
CA ALA A 304 50.54 -3.23 10.46
C ALA A 304 49.81 -3.52 9.12
N GLY A 305 50.19 -2.79 8.06
CA GLY A 305 50.39 -3.32 6.69
C GLY A 305 49.17 -3.36 5.74
N VAL A 306 49.24 -3.09 4.42
CA VAL A 306 50.34 -2.89 3.46
C VAL A 306 49.72 -2.31 2.15
N HIS A 307 50.33 -1.24 1.60
CA HIS A 307 50.46 -0.83 0.16
C HIS A 307 49.23 -0.71 -0.78
N HIS A 308 49.16 0.16 -1.81
CA HIS A 308 50.08 1.02 -2.57
C HIS A 308 49.20 2.01 -3.37
N GLY A 309 49.65 3.24 -3.67
CA GLY A 309 48.91 4.05 -4.67
C GLY A 309 49.14 5.55 -4.74
N ASN A 310 50.38 5.97 -4.92
CA ASN A 310 50.84 7.33 -5.16
C ASN A 310 50.02 8.10 -6.24
N LYS A 311 49.56 9.33 -5.95
CA LYS A 311 49.61 10.45 -6.92
C LYS A 311 49.45 11.83 -6.27
N LYS A 312 50.58 12.54 -6.28
CA LYS A 312 50.81 13.97 -6.08
C LYS A 312 49.66 14.87 -6.60
N ARG A 313 49.30 15.89 -5.83
CA ARG A 313 49.44 17.30 -6.24
C ARG A 313 49.30 18.29 -5.08
N ARG A 314 50.30 19.16 -5.01
CA ARG A 314 50.45 20.34 -4.14
C ARG A 314 49.33 21.35 -4.39
N GLY A 315 48.96 22.11 -3.35
CA GLY A 315 48.62 23.53 -3.57
C GLY A 315 47.65 24.17 -2.58
N LYS A 316 48.23 24.82 -1.55
CA LYS A 316 47.95 26.22 -1.18
C LYS A 316 46.62 26.52 -0.46
N THR A 317 46.69 26.44 0.87
CA THR A 317 45.82 27.15 1.81
C THR A 317 45.95 28.67 1.62
N THR A 318 44.82 29.35 1.42
CA THR A 318 44.70 30.82 1.51
C THR A 318 43.66 31.14 2.58
N THR A 319 44.12 31.87 3.58
CA THR A 319 43.40 32.38 4.74
C THR A 319 42.30 33.35 4.33
N LEU A 320 41.05 33.08 4.72
CA LEU A 320 39.93 34.01 4.57
C LEU A 320 39.88 34.97 5.78
N LYS A 321 39.80 36.26 5.44
CA LYS A 321 39.67 37.41 6.33
C LYS A 321 38.17 37.78 6.42
N PRO A 322 37.63 38.17 7.59
CA PRO A 322 36.23 38.56 7.71
C PRO A 322 35.99 39.96 7.14
N GLU A 323 34.96 40.07 6.27
CA GLU A 323 34.53 41.29 5.61
C GLU A 323 33.45 42.00 6.43
N ALA A 324 33.57 43.33 6.45
CA ALA A 324 32.85 44.25 7.31
C ALA A 324 31.44 44.58 6.80
N ALA A 325 30.59 44.98 7.75
CA ALA A 325 29.24 45.45 7.57
C ALA A 325 29.10 46.58 6.54
N VAL A 326 28.13 46.42 5.63
CA VAL A 326 27.70 47.44 4.67
C VAL A 326 26.42 48.11 5.20
N PRO A 327 26.34 49.46 5.24
CA PRO A 327 25.17 50.19 5.70
C PRO A 327 24.07 50.29 4.62
N GLU A 328 22.81 50.25 5.09
CA GLU A 328 21.59 50.44 4.30
C GLU A 328 21.51 51.84 3.65
N PRO A 329 21.05 51.95 2.38
CA PRO A 329 20.62 53.22 1.80
C PRO A 329 19.13 53.50 2.04
N PRO A 330 18.73 54.79 2.05
CA PRO A 330 17.43 55.24 2.53
C PRO A 330 16.28 55.01 1.54
N MET A 331 15.10 54.74 2.09
CA MET A 331 13.82 54.69 1.40
C MET A 331 13.53 56.01 0.67
N GLN A 332 13.38 55.94 -0.66
CA GLN A 332 12.74 57.00 -1.44
C GLN A 332 11.29 56.59 -1.72
N ALA A 333 10.38 57.48 -1.33
CA ALA A 333 8.96 57.40 -1.58
C ALA A 333 8.68 57.58 -3.09
N THR A 334 8.09 56.57 -3.71
CA THR A 334 7.52 56.67 -5.06
C THR A 334 6.11 57.24 -4.98
N GLU A 335 5.95 58.42 -5.58
CA GLU A 335 4.68 59.09 -5.86
C GLU A 335 3.76 58.24 -6.74
N GLU A 336 2.49 58.18 -6.33
CA GLU A 336 1.37 57.64 -7.09
C GLU A 336 1.12 58.49 -8.35
N ARG A 337 1.03 57.83 -9.51
CA ARG A 337 0.41 58.40 -10.71
C ARG A 337 -0.90 57.66 -11.00
N PRO A 338 -2.03 58.36 -11.19
CA PRO A 338 -3.27 57.73 -11.59
C PRO A 338 -3.23 57.42 -13.09
N ILE A 339 -3.45 56.15 -13.43
CA ILE A 339 -3.65 55.70 -14.81
C ILE A 339 -5.15 55.84 -15.12
N GLU A 340 -5.50 56.93 -15.79
CA GLU A 340 -6.79 57.05 -16.48
C GLU A 340 -6.74 56.26 -17.79
N HIS A 341 -7.36 55.09 -17.81
CA HIS A 341 -7.70 54.39 -19.05
C HIS A 341 -9.21 54.18 -19.11
N GLY A 342 -9.85 55.07 -19.87
CA GLY A 342 -11.25 54.98 -20.25
C GLY A 342 -11.51 53.73 -21.08
N TRP A 343 -12.34 52.85 -20.55
CA TRP A 343 -13.01 51.81 -21.30
C TRP A 343 -14.29 52.38 -21.90
N SER A 344 -14.25 52.69 -23.19
CA SER A 344 -15.47 52.93 -23.98
C SER A 344 -16.12 51.59 -24.28
N ALA A 345 -17.35 51.41 -23.80
CA ALA A 345 -18.22 50.30 -24.15
C ALA A 345 -18.68 50.44 -25.62
N PRO A 346 -18.64 49.38 -26.44
CA PRO A 346 -19.38 49.36 -27.70
C PRO A 346 -20.89 49.11 -27.45
N PRO A 347 -21.75 49.65 -28.32
CA PRO A 347 -23.18 49.69 -28.12
C PRO A 347 -23.86 48.32 -28.30
N ASN A 348 -24.95 48.22 -27.56
CA ASN A 348 -25.94 47.16 -27.50
C ASN A 348 -26.73 47.09 -28.82
N ASP A 349 -26.39 46.16 -29.70
CA ASP A 349 -27.21 45.84 -30.87
C ASP A 349 -28.09 44.61 -30.59
N THR A 350 -29.35 44.95 -30.33
CA THR A 350 -30.53 44.09 -30.40
C THR A 350 -30.63 43.39 -31.75
N HIS A 351 -30.49 42.07 -31.78
CA HIS A 351 -31.02 41.23 -32.85
C HIS A 351 -32.05 40.24 -32.29
N GLU A 352 -33.30 40.64 -32.52
CA GLU A 352 -34.45 39.86 -33.00
C GLU A 352 -34.51 38.35 -32.68
N ALA A 353 -35.59 38.02 -31.97
CA ALA A 353 -36.14 36.71 -31.79
C ALA A 353 -36.51 36.03 -33.12
N VAL A 354 -36.05 34.79 -33.30
CA VAL A 354 -36.59 33.85 -34.28
C VAL A 354 -37.22 32.68 -33.52
N PRO A 355 -38.53 32.41 -33.66
CA PRO A 355 -39.13 31.20 -33.14
C PRO A 355 -38.99 30.09 -34.18
N SER A 356 -38.30 29.00 -33.83
CA SER A 356 -38.37 27.76 -34.61
C SER A 356 -38.87 26.63 -33.73
N THR A 357 -40.17 26.43 -33.80
CA THR A 357 -40.88 25.26 -33.33
C THR A 357 -40.56 24.08 -34.26
N LYS A 358 -39.84 23.08 -33.76
CA LYS A 358 -39.89 21.72 -34.31
C LYS A 358 -40.35 20.77 -33.22
N SER A 359 -41.63 20.44 -33.30
CA SER A 359 -42.29 19.33 -32.63
C SER A 359 -41.71 18.01 -33.14
N TYR A 360 -41.01 17.28 -32.28
CA TYR A 360 -40.86 15.83 -32.43
C TYR A 360 -42.12 15.18 -31.87
N GLY A 361 -42.96 14.67 -32.76
CA GLY A 361 -44.05 13.76 -32.41
C GLY A 361 -43.50 12.35 -32.18
N PRO A 362 -44.18 11.53 -31.35
CA PRO A 362 -43.81 10.15 -31.08
C PRO A 362 -44.18 9.27 -32.28
N ALA A 363 -43.26 8.41 -32.72
CA ALA A 363 -43.60 7.28 -33.57
C ALA A 363 -43.84 6.07 -32.66
N ASP A 364 -45.03 5.53 -32.81
CA ASP A 364 -45.63 4.44 -32.04
C ASP A 364 -44.85 3.09 -32.11
N PRO A 365 -45.16 2.19 -31.17
CA PRO A 365 -44.59 0.85 -31.06
C PRO A 365 -45.33 -0.11 -31.99
N ASP A 366 -44.62 -1.10 -32.56
CA ASP A 366 -45.16 -2.40 -32.97
C ASP A 366 -44.01 -3.25 -33.53
N ASN A 367 -43.54 -4.23 -32.75
CA ASN A 367 -43.09 -5.48 -33.35
C ASN A 367 -43.30 -6.63 -32.36
N ASP A 368 -44.54 -7.10 -32.39
CA ASP A 368 -44.94 -8.42 -31.96
C ASP A 368 -44.40 -9.44 -32.98
N SER A 369 -43.56 -10.38 -32.55
CA SER A 369 -43.31 -11.59 -33.33
C SER A 369 -42.97 -12.73 -32.38
N SER A 370 -43.98 -13.59 -32.26
CA SER A 370 -44.03 -14.84 -31.54
C SER A 370 -43.12 -15.91 -32.13
N ALA A 371 -42.73 -16.83 -31.25
CA ALA A 371 -42.65 -18.28 -31.47
C ALA A 371 -41.73 -18.86 -32.57
N SER A 372 -40.69 -19.57 -32.14
CA SER A 372 -40.59 -21.04 -32.26
C SER A 372 -39.61 -21.60 -31.24
#